data_AF-A0A843C7T7-F1
#
_entry.id   AF-A0A843C7T7-F1
#
_cell.length_a   1.000
_cell.length_b   1.000
_cell.length_c   1.000
_cell.angle_alpha   90.00
_cell.angle_beta   90.00
_cell.angle_gamma   90.00
#
_symmetry.space_group_name_H-M   'P 1'
#
loop_
_entity.id
_entity.type
_entity.pdbx_description
1 polymer ?
#
loop_
_entity_poly.entity_id
_entity_poly.type
_entity_poly.pdbx_seq_one_letter_code
_entity_poly.pdbx_strand_id
1 'polypeptide(L)' 'MFPIIPTMQADSRNTAEYSSKNLDHLGIVATVCKEIGVAEEIDRIVGVDPRQKVTCGEAVVAMVLNALGFVGRPLYLF' A
#
# COMPACT_ATOMS: atom_id res chain seq x y z
N MET A 1 29.08 -49.78 -23.13
CA MET A 1 27.75 -49.78 -22.49
C MET A 1 27.74 -48.64 -21.48
N PHE A 2 27.00 -47.55 -21.76
CA PHE A 2 26.78 -46.47 -20.80
C PHE A 2 25.75 -46.93 -19.74
N PRO A 3 25.70 -46.27 -18.57
CA PRO A 3 24.49 -45.51 -18.32
C PRO A 3 24.79 -44.01 -18.27
N ILE A 4 23.89 -43.29 -18.92
CA ILE A 4 23.86 -41.87 -19.15
C ILE A 4 23.49 -41.22 -17.81
N ILE A 5 24.38 -40.42 -17.22
CA ILE A 5 24.03 -39.61 -16.05
C ILE A 5 23.02 -38.56 -16.55
N PRO A 6 21.79 -38.52 -16.03
CA PRO A 6 20.87 -37.45 -16.41
C PRO A 6 21.42 -36.15 -15.84
N THR A 7 21.84 -35.26 -16.73
CA THR A 7 22.06 -33.84 -16.45
C THR A 7 20.83 -33.31 -15.73
N MET A 8 20.97 -32.96 -14.44
CA MET A 8 19.99 -32.14 -13.75
C MET A 8 19.96 -30.79 -14.48
N GLN A 9 18.96 -30.63 -15.33
CA GLN A 9 18.59 -29.36 -15.94
C GLN A 9 18.39 -28.38 -14.78
N ALA A 10 19.26 -27.37 -14.70
CA ALA A 10 19.03 -26.23 -13.82
C ALA A 10 17.69 -25.61 -14.24
N ASP A 11 16.67 -25.84 -13.41
CA ASP A 11 15.38 -25.19 -13.52
C ASP A 11 15.63 -23.69 -13.45
N SER A 12 15.56 -23.04 -14.61
CA SER A 12 15.62 -21.59 -14.80
C SER A 12 14.36 -20.98 -14.18
N ARG A 13 14.26 -21.05 -12.85
CA ARG A 13 13.29 -20.26 -12.09
C ARG A 13 13.77 -18.84 -12.21
N ASN A 14 12.97 -18.05 -12.93
CA ASN A 14 13.08 -16.61 -12.93
C ASN A 14 13.29 -16.16 -11.48
N THR A 15 14.49 -15.67 -11.14
CA THR A 15 14.78 -15.05 -9.85
C THR A 15 13.99 -13.76 -9.83
N ALA A 16 12.69 -13.86 -9.53
CA ALA A 16 11.86 -12.72 -9.24
C ALA A 16 12.55 -11.99 -8.09
N GLU A 17 13.02 -10.78 -8.35
CA GLU A 17 13.60 -9.93 -7.32
C GLU A 17 12.49 -9.62 -6.30
N TYR A 18 12.43 -10.39 -5.21
CA TYR A 18 11.51 -10.14 -4.13
C TYR A 18 12.03 -8.98 -3.29
N SER A 19 11.27 -7.88 -3.24
CA SER A 19 11.53 -6.75 -2.37
C SER A 19 10.50 -6.73 -1.25
N SER A 20 10.97 -6.77 0.00
CA SER A 20 10.14 -6.54 1.18
C SER A 20 10.33 -5.12 1.68
N LYS A 21 9.24 -4.52 2.18
CA LYS A 21 9.27 -3.21 2.85
C LYS A 21 8.60 -3.38 4.21
N ASN A 22 9.24 -2.87 5.25
CA ASN A 22 8.59 -2.73 6.54
C ASN A 22 7.66 -1.51 6.50
N LEU A 23 6.40 -1.69 6.90
CA LEU A 23 5.39 -0.65 6.92
C LEU A 23 5.02 -0.21 8.35
N ASP A 24 5.61 -0.85 9.37
CA ASP A 24 5.37 -0.61 10.79
C ASP A 24 3.87 -0.52 11.14
N HIS A 25 3.51 0.25 12.17
CA HIS A 25 2.14 0.40 12.66
C HIS A 25 1.24 1.20 11.68
N LEU A 26 1.82 2.13 10.91
CA LEU A 26 1.06 2.92 9.92
C LEU A 26 0.59 2.05 8.75
N GLY A 27 1.36 1.01 8.38
CA GLY A 27 0.96 0.03 7.38
C GLY A 27 -0.32 -0.72 7.75
N ILE A 28 -0.46 -1.07 9.02
CA ILE A 28 -1.66 -1.76 9.53
C ILE A 28 -2.86 -0.82 9.43
N VAL A 29 -2.72 0.42 9.92
CA VAL A 29 -3.80 1.40 9.86
C VAL A 29 -4.21 1.71 8.42
N ALA A 30 -3.24 1.91 7.52
CA ALA A 30 -3.50 2.17 6.10
C ALA A 30 -4.24 1.00 5.45
N THR A 31 -3.88 -0.23 5.79
CA THR A 31 -4.57 -1.43 5.31
C THR A 31 -5.99 -1.48 5.82
N VAL A 32 -6.23 -1.22 7.10
CA VAL A 32 -7.58 -1.19 7.68
C VAL A 32 -8.44 -0.09 7.04
N CYS A 33 -7.92 1.13 6.87
CA CYS A 33 -8.66 2.21 6.21
C CYS A 33 -9.11 1.82 4.79
N LYS A 34 -8.28 1.07 4.07
CA LYS A 34 -8.58 0.55 2.74
C LYS A 34 -9.59 -0.59 2.79
N GLU A 35 -9.46 -1.53 3.71
CA GLU A 35 -10.36 -2.69 3.84
C GLU A 35 -11.80 -2.29 4.17
N ILE A 36 -11.98 -1.27 5.00
CA ILE A 36 -13.31 -0.80 5.39
C ILE A 36 -13.88 0.25 4.42
N GLY A 37 -13.10 0.68 3.42
CA GLY A 37 -13.56 1.63 2.39
C GLY A 37 -13.90 3.03 2.91
N VAL A 38 -13.10 3.57 3.86
CA VAL A 38 -13.40 4.88 4.48
C VAL A 38 -13.44 6.00 3.44
N ALA A 39 -12.51 6.00 2.49
CA ALA A 39 -12.41 7.07 1.51
C ALA A 39 -13.66 7.08 0.61
N GLU A 40 -14.08 5.92 0.15
CA GLU A 40 -15.24 5.70 -0.71
C GLU A 40 -16.55 6.09 -0.02
N GLU A 41 -16.67 5.79 1.28
CA GLU A 41 -17.82 6.19 2.10
C GLU A 41 -17.94 7.72 2.19
N ILE A 42 -16.82 8.39 2.46
CA ILE A 42 -16.77 9.86 2.58
C ILE A 42 -17.06 10.51 1.24
N ASP A 43 -16.42 10.03 0.17
CA ASP A 43 -16.63 10.55 -1.18
C ASP A 43 -18.07 10.35 -1.67
N ARG A 44 -18.73 9.27 -1.24
CA ARG A 44 -20.16 9.06 -1.53
C ARG A 44 -21.07 10.08 -0.85
N ILE A 45 -20.72 10.51 0.37
CA ILE A 45 -21.52 11.47 1.15
C ILE A 45 -21.26 12.91 0.71
N VAL A 46 -19.98 13.27 0.52
CA VAL A 46 -19.55 14.64 0.21
C VAL A 46 -19.65 14.94 -1.28
N GLY A 47 -19.54 13.91 -2.12
CA GLY A 47 -19.39 14.04 -3.56
C GLY A 47 -17.94 14.34 -3.96
N VAL A 48 -17.61 14.02 -5.22
CA VAL A 48 -16.28 14.25 -5.80
C VAL A 48 -16.40 15.29 -6.92
N ASP A 49 -15.57 16.32 -6.85
CA ASP A 49 -15.47 17.34 -7.91
C ASP A 49 -14.31 16.99 -8.86
N PRO A 50 -14.51 17.01 -10.20
CA PRO A 50 -13.46 16.68 -11.17
C PRO A 50 -12.19 17.55 -11.10
N ARG A 51 -12.26 18.71 -10.45
CA ARG A 51 -11.13 19.63 -10.26
C ARG A 51 -10.28 19.28 -9.05
N GLN A 52 -10.75 18.37 -8.19
CA GLN A 52 -9.99 17.88 -7.05
C GLN A 52 -8.83 17.02 -7.53
N LYS A 53 -7.63 17.30 -7.00
CA LYS A 53 -6.43 16.45 -7.22
C LYS A 53 -6.40 15.23 -6.29
N VAL A 54 -7.06 15.35 -5.15
CA VAL A 54 -7.19 14.36 -4.09
C VAL A 54 -8.63 14.46 -3.59
N THR A 55 -9.32 13.33 -3.45
CA THR A 55 -10.71 13.35 -3.00
C THR A 55 -10.81 13.70 -1.52
N CYS A 56 -12.01 14.03 -1.05
CA CYS A 56 -12.22 14.32 0.37
C CYS A 56 -11.91 13.10 1.23
N GLY A 57 -12.34 11.91 0.79
CA GLY A 57 -12.05 10.65 1.45
C GLY A 57 -10.57 10.33 1.52
N GLU A 58 -9.83 10.50 0.42
CA GLU A 58 -8.38 10.32 0.39
C GLU A 58 -7.66 11.30 1.33
N ALA A 59 -8.10 12.58 1.35
CA ALA A 59 -7.54 13.59 2.25
C ALA A 59 -7.79 13.22 3.72
N VAL A 60 -8.95 12.66 4.07
CA VAL A 60 -9.25 12.20 5.43
C VAL A 60 -8.40 10.98 5.82
N VAL A 61 -8.23 9.99 4.93
CA VAL A 61 -7.33 8.86 5.19
C VAL A 61 -5.89 9.36 5.40
N ALA A 62 -5.43 10.29 4.57
CA ALA A 62 -4.14 10.94 4.75
C ALA A 62 -4.06 11.68 6.10
N MET A 63 -5.11 12.41 6.50
CA MET A 63 -5.16 13.05 7.81
C MET A 63 -5.06 12.04 8.96
N VAL A 64 -5.74 10.90 8.88
CA VAL A 64 -5.68 9.85 9.91
C VAL A 64 -4.27 9.27 10.02
N LEU A 65 -3.67 8.89 8.90
CA LEU A 65 -2.30 8.35 8.89
C LEU A 65 -1.27 9.37 9.40
N ASN A 66 -1.44 10.63 9.01
CA ASN A 66 -0.60 11.71 9.49
C ASN A 66 -0.84 12.05 10.97
N ALA A 67 -2.09 12.07 11.43
CA ALA A 67 -2.46 12.35 12.82
C ALA A 67 -1.99 11.24 13.78
N LEU A 68 -1.95 10.00 13.33
CA LEU A 68 -1.36 8.89 14.08
C LEU A 68 0.17 8.96 14.11
N GLY A 69 0.80 9.55 13.08
CA GLY A 69 2.21 9.96 13.13
C GLY A 69 2.49 11.17 14.03
N PHE A 70 1.45 11.90 14.46
CA PHE A 70 1.54 13.16 15.20
C PHE A 70 1.76 13.07 16.69
N VAL A 71 1.82 11.86 17.23
CA VAL A 71 2.46 11.69 18.53
C VAL A 71 3.97 12.05 18.44
N GLY A 72 4.51 12.33 17.23
CA GLY A 72 5.87 12.79 16.98
C GLY A 72 6.05 14.21 16.37
N ARG A 73 5.35 14.64 15.30
CA ARG A 73 5.58 15.97 14.63
C ARG A 73 4.43 16.49 13.72
N PRO A 74 4.20 17.84 13.65
CA PRO A 74 3.80 18.69 12.51
C PRO A 74 3.31 18.14 11.14
N LEU A 75 2.11 18.44 10.63
CA LEU A 75 1.61 18.02 9.30
C LEU A 75 1.61 19.29 8.48
N TYR A 76 2.37 19.28 7.39
CA TYR A 76 2.29 20.29 6.37
C TYR A 76 1.60 19.68 5.15
N LEU A 77 0.44 20.23 4.80
CA LEU A 77 -0.25 19.99 3.54
C LEU A 77 0.15 21.13 2.59
N PHE A 78 1.13 20.88 1.72
CA PHE A 78 1.47 21.75 0.59
C PHE A 78 1.15 21.05 -0.73
#